data_AF-A0A1C7MAA6-F1
#
_entry.id   AF-A0A1C7MAA6-F1
#
_cell.length_a   1.000
_cell.length_b   1.000
_cell.length_c   1.000
_cell.angle_alpha   90.00
_cell.angle_beta   90.00
_cell.angle_gamma   90.00
#
_symmetry.space_group_name_H-M   'P 1'
#
loop_
_entity.id
_entity.type
_entity.pdbx_description
1 polymer ?
#
loop_
_entity_poly.entity_id
_entity_poly.type
_entity_poly.pdbx_seq_one_letter_code
_entity_poly.pdbx_strand_id
1 'polypeptide(L)'
;MTSSDSYSLQRKGLLHLPGINAKTKQVAEDILRYDVDNHHCFYRAPSIHNHLSHHLLAAYDLGGTASLLKKIEKRRETMQRPIQLDPKDKDIIITDQNWVQYVGNANAYYGYYNFFAGEIKSIGVTATLERYIFSEHANAGGATMIIRTMSGALHPFIQIGVRDIVVFRNNQD
;
A
#
# COMPACT_ATOMS: atom_id res chain seq x y z
N MET A 1 5.17 18.85 -4.18
CA MET A 1 3.82 19.17 -3.65
C MET A 1 3.15 17.86 -3.30
N THR A 2 3.14 17.50 -2.03
CA THR A 2 2.49 16.30 -1.49
C THR A 2 0.98 16.52 -1.53
N SER A 3 0.29 15.76 -2.38
CA SER A 3 -1.17 15.80 -2.52
C SER A 3 -1.80 15.27 -1.24
N SER A 4 -2.57 16.10 -0.52
CA SER A 4 -3.23 15.75 0.74
C SER A 4 -4.28 14.64 0.63
N ASP A 5 -4.71 14.33 -0.60
CA ASP A 5 -6.03 13.72 -0.83
C ASP A 5 -6.04 12.21 -1.03
N SER A 6 -4.89 11.54 -1.17
CA SER A 6 -4.87 10.09 -1.45
C SER A 6 -5.33 9.25 -0.24
N TYR A 7 -5.06 9.67 0.99
CA TYR A 7 -5.31 8.83 2.17
C TYR A 7 -6.62 9.11 2.90
N SER A 8 -7.66 9.61 2.20
CA SER A 8 -8.95 9.86 2.84
C SER A 8 -9.93 8.68 2.73
N LEU A 9 -10.40 8.21 3.88
CA LEU A 9 -11.44 7.20 4.02
C LEU A 9 -12.80 7.76 3.55
N GLN A 10 -13.24 7.34 2.37
CA GLN A 10 -14.51 7.80 1.79
C GLN A 10 -15.76 7.19 2.44
N ARG A 11 -15.59 6.12 3.22
CA ARG A 11 -16.71 5.37 3.84
C ARG A 11 -16.43 5.14 5.33
N LYS A 12 -17.51 5.06 6.09
CA LYS A 12 -17.50 4.77 7.53
C LYS A 12 -17.23 3.28 7.85
N GLY A 13 -16.62 2.52 6.94
CA GLY A 13 -16.55 1.06 7.02
C GLY A 13 -17.77 0.35 6.42
N LEU A 14 -17.71 -0.97 6.28
CA LEU A 14 -18.76 -1.83 5.71
C LEU A 14 -19.74 -2.35 6.77
N LEU A 15 -19.29 -2.52 8.01
CA LEU A 15 -20.10 -3.13 9.08
C LEU A 15 -21.01 -2.13 9.80
N HIS A 16 -20.76 -0.82 9.61
CA HIS A 16 -21.51 0.28 10.21
C HIS A 16 -21.68 0.19 11.74
N LEU A 17 -20.70 -0.41 12.43
CA LEU A 17 -20.74 -0.57 13.88
C LEU A 17 -20.61 0.79 14.61
N PRO A 18 -21.17 0.92 15.83
CA PRO A 18 -20.97 2.10 16.66
C PRO A 18 -19.50 2.34 16.98
N GLY A 19 -19.10 3.61 17.15
CA GLY A 19 -17.73 3.99 17.56
C GLY A 19 -16.98 4.82 16.52
N ILE A 20 -17.29 4.64 15.24
CA ILE A 20 -16.69 5.44 14.16
C ILE A 20 -17.29 6.85 14.14
N ASN A 21 -16.42 7.84 14.28
CA ASN A 21 -16.70 9.27 14.20
C ASN A 21 -15.56 10.02 13.46
N ALA A 22 -15.70 11.34 13.31
CA ALA A 22 -14.71 12.17 12.61
C ALA A 22 -13.30 12.06 13.21
N LYS A 23 -13.19 11.99 14.55
CA LYS A 23 -11.90 11.86 15.25
C LYS A 23 -11.24 10.50 14.97
N THR A 24 -12.01 9.41 15.01
CA THR A 24 -11.46 8.08 14.70
C THR A 24 -11.08 7.96 13.23
N LYS A 25 -11.85 8.57 12.32
CA LYS A 25 -11.53 8.65 10.89
C LYS A 25 -10.19 9.35 10.68
N GLN A 26 -10.04 10.56 11.23
CA GLN A 26 -8.79 11.32 11.09
C GLN A 26 -7.58 10.54 11.62
N VAL A 27 -7.70 9.90 12.78
CA VAL A 27 -6.62 9.08 13.34
C VAL A 27 -6.27 7.90 12.43
N ALA A 28 -7.25 7.23 11.83
CA ALA A 28 -6.97 6.15 10.89
C ALA A 28 -6.24 6.67 9.63
N GLU A 29 -6.70 7.78 9.07
CA GLU A 29 -6.09 8.42 7.88
C GLU A 29 -4.65 8.87 8.16
N ASP A 30 -4.40 9.46 9.34
CA ASP A 30 -3.07 9.90 9.76
C ASP A 30 -2.09 8.72 9.92
N ILE A 31 -2.54 7.63 10.55
CA ILE A 31 -1.72 6.41 10.72
C ILE A 31 -1.40 5.77 9.36
N LEU A 32 -2.39 5.71 8.44
CA LEU A 32 -2.17 5.18 7.09
C LEU A 32 -1.14 6.01 6.31
N ARG A 33 -1.25 7.34 6.37
CA ARG A 33 -0.30 8.24 5.72
C ARG A 33 1.11 8.06 6.30
N TYR A 34 1.23 8.05 7.63
CA TYR A 34 2.50 7.81 8.31
C TYR A 34 3.12 6.47 7.90
N ASP A 35 2.33 5.40 7.85
CA ASP A 35 2.80 4.07 7.46
C ASP A 35 3.36 4.05 6.03
N VAL A 36 2.64 4.65 5.08
CA VAL A 36 3.09 4.63 3.69
C VAL A 36 4.30 5.53 3.46
N ASP A 37 4.37 6.67 4.13
CA ASP A 37 5.49 7.61 3.95
C ASP A 37 6.79 7.08 4.57
N ASN A 38 6.71 6.26 5.62
CA ASN A 38 7.88 5.89 6.44
C ASN A 38 8.26 4.42 6.40
N HIS A 39 7.35 3.51 6.01
CA HIS A 39 7.59 2.07 6.15
C HIS A 39 7.57 1.28 4.85
N HIS A 40 8.42 0.26 4.84
CA HIS A 40 8.45 -0.74 3.77
C HIS A 40 7.18 -1.61 3.78
N CYS A 41 6.76 -2.09 2.60
CA CYS A 41 5.68 -3.10 2.52
C CYS A 41 6.02 -4.46 3.17
N PHE A 42 7.25 -4.65 3.63
CA PHE A 42 7.72 -5.84 4.35
C PHE A 42 8.40 -5.40 5.63
N TYR A 43 7.95 -5.93 6.77
CA TYR A 43 8.62 -5.69 8.05
C TYR A 43 9.63 -6.81 8.37
N ARG A 44 9.51 -8.00 7.76
CA ARG A 44 10.54 -9.05 7.78
C ARG A 44 10.62 -9.76 6.44
N ALA A 45 11.72 -9.55 5.71
CA ALA A 45 12.00 -10.23 4.46
C ALA A 45 12.36 -11.71 4.70
N PRO A 46 12.08 -12.62 3.75
CA PRO A 46 11.39 -12.36 2.47
C PRO A 46 9.86 -12.47 2.52
N SER A 47 9.24 -12.90 3.62
CA SER A 47 7.87 -13.44 3.54
C SER A 47 6.81 -12.74 4.40
N ILE A 48 7.18 -11.79 5.27
CA ILE A 48 6.20 -11.18 6.19
C ILE A 48 5.99 -9.69 5.84
N HIS A 49 4.87 -9.42 5.18
CA HIS A 49 4.46 -8.10 4.73
C HIS A 49 4.03 -7.21 5.92
N ASN A 50 3.97 -5.90 5.72
CA ASN A 50 3.51 -4.94 6.71
C ASN A 50 2.00 -5.12 6.97
N HIS A 51 1.64 -5.47 8.21
CA HIS A 51 0.26 -5.75 8.61
C HIS A 51 -0.49 -4.55 9.21
N LEU A 52 0.13 -3.38 9.28
CA LEU A 52 -0.47 -2.23 9.96
C LEU A 52 -1.77 -1.78 9.28
N SER A 53 -1.76 -1.58 7.95
CA SER A 53 -2.91 -1.09 7.20
C SER A 53 -4.17 -1.94 7.40
N HIS A 54 -4.10 -3.25 7.18
CA HIS A 54 -5.28 -4.11 7.28
C HIS A 54 -5.71 -4.36 8.73
N HIS A 55 -4.80 -4.41 9.70
CA HIS A 55 -5.19 -4.49 11.11
C HIS A 55 -5.90 -3.20 11.56
N LEU A 56 -5.37 -2.05 11.17
CA LEU A 56 -5.95 -0.74 11.47
C LEU A 56 -7.34 -0.60 10.84
N LEU A 57 -7.49 -0.94 9.56
CA LEU A 57 -8.75 -0.81 8.84
C LEU A 57 -9.81 -1.80 9.31
N ALA A 58 -9.43 -3.03 9.67
CA ALA A 58 -10.33 -3.97 10.31
C ALA A 58 -10.81 -3.46 11.67
N ALA A 59 -9.90 -2.95 12.51
CA ALA A 59 -10.27 -2.38 13.81
C ALA A 59 -11.14 -1.12 13.65
N TYR A 60 -10.86 -0.28 12.65
CA TYR A 60 -11.67 0.87 12.30
C TYR A 60 -13.10 0.46 11.93
N ASP A 61 -13.26 -0.48 10.98
CA ASP A 61 -14.58 -0.97 10.54
C ASP A 61 -15.37 -1.64 11.68
N LEU A 62 -14.66 -2.26 12.62
CA LEU A 62 -15.23 -2.84 13.84
C LEU A 62 -15.62 -1.83 14.94
N GLY A 63 -15.55 -0.52 14.68
CA GLY A 63 -15.92 0.51 15.67
C GLY A 63 -14.79 0.93 16.60
N GLY A 64 -13.54 0.66 16.25
CA GLY A 64 -12.37 0.93 17.06
C GLY A 64 -12.22 2.41 17.45
N THR A 65 -11.99 2.66 18.74
CA THR A 65 -11.76 4.03 19.24
C THR A 65 -10.40 4.56 18.80
N ALA A 66 -10.23 5.89 18.77
CA ALA A 66 -8.97 6.54 18.43
C ALA A 66 -7.80 6.06 19.31
N SER A 67 -8.06 5.77 20.59
CA SER A 67 -7.05 5.21 21.49
C SER A 67 -6.64 3.79 21.10
N LEU A 68 -7.59 2.97 20.66
CA LEU A 68 -7.30 1.62 20.17
C LEU A 68 -6.45 1.68 18.89
N LEU A 69 -6.80 2.54 17.94
CA LEU A 69 -6.03 2.70 16.69
C LEU A 69 -4.59 3.12 16.95
N LYS A 70 -4.35 4.08 17.85
CA LYS A 70 -2.99 4.47 18.26
C LYS A 70 -2.22 3.35 18.98
N LYS A 71 -2.91 2.50 19.76
CA LYS A 71 -2.27 1.31 20.36
C LYS A 71 -1.86 0.29 19.29
N ILE A 72 -2.66 0.14 18.24
CA ILE A 72 -2.34 -0.72 17.09
C ILE A 72 -1.08 -0.21 16.38
N GLU A 73 -1.05 1.09 16.05
CA GLU A 73 0.12 1.76 15.47
C GLU A 73 1.38 1.52 16.30
N LYS A 74 1.37 1.93 17.58
CA LYS A 74 2.53 1.80 18.47
C LYS A 74 3.05 0.37 18.58
N ARG A 75 2.16 -0.62 18.62
CA ARG A 75 2.56 -2.04 18.68
C ARG A 75 3.22 -2.51 17.39
N ARG A 76 2.81 -1.97 16.24
CA ARG A 76 3.34 -2.36 14.93
C ARG A 76 4.63 -1.63 14.60
N GLU A 77 4.75 -0.36 14.97
CA GLU A 77 5.91 0.50 14.71
C GLU A 77 7.24 -0.16 15.12
N THR A 78 7.28 -0.83 16.27
CA THR A 78 8.49 -1.51 16.76
C THR A 78 9.00 -2.65 15.88
N MET A 79 8.19 -3.11 14.92
CA MET A 79 8.55 -4.18 13.98
C MET A 79 8.80 -3.66 12.57
N GLN A 80 8.34 -2.45 12.24
CA GLN A 80 8.40 -1.95 10.87
C GLN A 80 9.82 -1.68 10.41
N ARG A 81 10.01 -1.77 9.10
CA ARG A 81 11.27 -1.41 8.45
C ARG A 81 11.12 -0.04 7.81
N PRO A 82 12.20 0.77 7.78
CA PRO A 82 12.18 2.02 7.04
C PRO A 82 11.85 1.77 5.58
N ILE A 83 11.15 2.72 4.95
CA ILE A 83 10.78 2.68 3.54
C ILE A 83 11.98 2.49 2.61
N GLN A 84 13.14 3.01 3.01
CA GLN A 84 14.44 2.81 2.40
C GLN A 84 15.32 1.97 3.34
N LEU A 85 15.93 0.91 2.82
CA LEU A 85 16.73 -0.02 3.59
C LEU A 85 18.21 0.39 3.63
N ASP A 86 18.67 1.05 2.58
CA ASP A 86 19.99 1.64 2.45
C ASP A 86 19.87 3.11 1.95
N PRO A 87 20.74 4.04 2.39
CA PRO A 87 20.76 5.41 1.88
C PRO A 87 20.86 5.54 0.34
N LYS A 88 21.42 4.54 -0.35
CA LYS A 88 21.53 4.50 -1.82
C LYS A 88 20.23 4.12 -2.53
N ASP A 89 19.24 3.59 -1.81
CA ASP A 89 17.95 3.19 -2.38
C ASP A 89 17.22 4.38 -3.04
N LYS A 90 17.49 5.60 -2.57
CA LYS A 90 16.96 6.84 -3.16
C LYS A 90 17.40 7.08 -4.61
N ASP A 91 18.54 6.49 -5.00
CA ASP A 91 19.11 6.64 -6.34
C ASP A 91 18.50 5.63 -7.33
N ILE A 92 17.69 4.67 -6.84
CA ILE A 92 16.96 3.71 -7.67
C ILE A 92 15.70 4.38 -8.22
N ILE A 93 15.78 4.83 -9.47
CA ILE A 93 14.64 5.43 -10.19
C ILE A 93 14.00 4.39 -11.11
N ILE A 94 12.74 4.07 -10.82
CA ILE A 94 11.92 3.17 -11.62
C ILE A 94 11.15 3.96 -12.67
N THR A 95 11.16 3.43 -13.89
CA THR A 95 10.54 3.98 -15.10
C THR A 95 9.86 2.85 -15.87
N ASP A 96 9.04 3.20 -16.84
CA ASP A 96 8.39 2.23 -17.71
C ASP A 96 9.37 1.35 -18.50
N GLN A 97 10.59 1.84 -18.74
CA GLN A 97 11.61 1.13 -19.51
C GLN A 97 12.43 0.14 -18.66
N ASN A 98 12.50 0.33 -17.35
CA ASN A 98 13.42 -0.43 -16.49
C ASN A 98 12.74 -1.13 -15.30
N TRP A 99 11.42 -1.01 -15.11
CA TRP A 99 10.75 -1.56 -13.93
C TRP A 99 11.01 -3.07 -13.78
N VAL A 100 11.04 -3.85 -14.86
CA VAL A 100 11.31 -5.29 -14.81
C VAL A 100 12.68 -5.62 -14.18
N GLN A 101 13.69 -4.78 -14.38
CA GLN A 101 15.06 -5.00 -13.90
C GLN A 101 15.15 -5.16 -12.38
N TYR A 102 14.28 -4.47 -11.64
CA TYR A 102 14.34 -4.42 -10.19
C TYR A 102 13.34 -5.38 -9.52
N VAL A 103 12.65 -6.23 -10.28
CA VAL A 103 11.62 -7.11 -9.75
C VAL A 103 12.25 -8.13 -8.79
N GLY A 104 11.72 -8.19 -7.56
CA GLY A 104 12.28 -9.03 -6.48
C GLY A 104 13.42 -8.38 -5.69
N ASN A 105 13.86 -7.18 -6.05
CA ASN A 105 14.81 -6.42 -5.25
C ASN A 105 14.07 -5.61 -4.16
N ALA A 106 14.29 -5.96 -2.89
CA ALA A 106 13.67 -5.26 -1.76
C ALA A 106 14.12 -3.79 -1.65
N ASN A 107 15.36 -3.47 -2.01
CA ASN A 107 15.89 -2.11 -1.98
C ASN A 107 15.19 -1.17 -2.98
N ALA A 108 14.56 -1.72 -4.02
CA ALA A 108 13.84 -0.93 -5.01
C ALA A 108 12.42 -0.51 -4.57
N TYR A 109 11.96 -0.90 -3.36
CA TYR A 109 10.58 -0.64 -2.92
C TYR A 109 10.18 0.83 -3.00
N TYR A 110 11.03 1.74 -2.51
CA TYR A 110 10.74 3.18 -2.57
C TYR A 110 10.60 3.69 -4.01
N GLY A 111 11.47 3.23 -4.91
CA GLY A 111 11.39 3.55 -6.34
C GLY A 111 10.08 3.04 -6.96
N TYR A 112 9.69 1.80 -6.67
CA TYR A 112 8.42 1.24 -7.12
C TYR A 112 7.21 1.98 -6.58
N TYR A 113 7.22 2.34 -5.29
CA TYR A 113 6.13 3.09 -4.68
C TYR A 113 5.90 4.40 -5.44
N ASN A 114 6.94 5.18 -5.69
CA ASN A 114 6.83 6.45 -6.42
C ASN A 114 6.37 6.24 -7.88
N PHE A 115 6.92 5.24 -8.56
CA PHE A 115 6.55 4.92 -9.94
C PHE A 115 5.07 4.52 -10.05
N PHE A 116 4.61 3.54 -9.29
CA PHE A 116 3.23 3.06 -9.36
C PHE A 116 2.22 4.08 -8.80
N ALA A 117 2.58 4.88 -7.79
CA ALA A 117 1.74 6.01 -7.38
C ALA A 117 1.56 7.03 -8.52
N GLY A 118 2.62 7.27 -9.30
CA GLY A 118 2.57 8.09 -10.51
C GLY A 118 1.68 7.49 -11.60
N GLU A 119 1.86 6.21 -11.91
CA GLU A 119 1.03 5.50 -12.92
C GLU A 119 -0.45 5.50 -12.51
N ILE A 120 -0.78 5.16 -11.26
CA ILE A 120 -2.17 5.18 -10.76
C ILE A 120 -2.76 6.59 -10.89
N LYS A 121 -2.00 7.64 -10.58
CA LYS A 121 -2.47 9.02 -10.74
C LYS A 121 -2.68 9.39 -12.21
N SER A 122 -1.86 8.85 -13.12
CA SER A 122 -1.86 9.19 -14.54
C SER A 122 -2.95 8.45 -15.32
N ILE A 123 -3.04 7.13 -15.16
CA ILE A 123 -3.89 6.25 -15.97
C ILE A 123 -4.96 5.51 -15.15
N GLY A 124 -4.98 5.69 -13.83
CA GLY A 124 -5.92 5.01 -12.93
C GLY A 124 -5.47 3.61 -12.50
N VAL A 125 -6.15 3.08 -11.48
CA VAL A 125 -5.82 1.77 -10.88
C VAL A 125 -5.99 0.64 -11.90
N THR A 126 -7.14 0.56 -12.57
CA THR A 126 -7.43 -0.54 -13.51
C THR A 126 -6.42 -0.61 -14.64
N ALA A 127 -6.13 0.51 -15.31
CA ALA A 127 -5.17 0.54 -16.40
C ALA A 127 -3.74 0.21 -15.93
N THR A 128 -3.36 0.64 -14.73
CA THR A 128 -2.07 0.27 -14.12
C THR A 128 -1.98 -1.24 -13.89
N LEU A 129 -3.02 -1.87 -13.34
CA LEU A 129 -3.04 -3.32 -13.12
C LEU A 129 -2.99 -4.08 -14.45
N GLU A 130 -3.79 -3.67 -15.44
CA GLU A 130 -3.77 -4.28 -16.78
C GLU A 130 -2.37 -4.20 -17.40
N ARG A 131 -1.74 -3.03 -17.34
CA ARG A 131 -0.42 -2.82 -17.97
C ARG A 131 0.70 -3.57 -17.27
N TYR A 132 0.78 -3.51 -15.94
CA TYR A 132 1.95 -3.97 -15.19
C TYR A 132 1.77 -5.31 -14.47
N ILE A 133 0.55 -5.87 -14.46
CA ILE A 133 0.29 -7.21 -13.91
C ILE A 133 -0.24 -8.15 -14.97
N PHE A 134 -1.25 -7.77 -15.74
CA PHE A 134 -1.98 -8.70 -16.60
C PHE A 134 -1.49 -8.76 -18.06
N SER A 135 -0.77 -7.75 -18.53
CA SER A 135 -0.28 -7.71 -19.91
C SER A 135 0.70 -8.84 -20.24
N GLU A 136 0.76 -9.20 -21.52
CA GLU A 136 1.76 -10.16 -22.02
C GLU A 136 3.19 -9.69 -21.72
N HIS A 137 3.46 -8.39 -21.90
CA HIS A 137 4.76 -7.80 -21.61
C HIS A 137 5.17 -7.97 -20.14
N ALA A 138 4.25 -7.76 -19.19
CA ALA A 138 4.50 -7.95 -17.76
C ALA A 138 4.71 -9.42 -17.35
N ASN A 139 4.37 -10.36 -18.22
CA ASN A 139 4.51 -11.80 -17.97
C ASN A 139 5.56 -12.48 -18.84
N ALA A 140 6.14 -11.76 -19.80
CA ALA A 140 7.28 -12.19 -20.60
C ALA A 140 8.63 -11.97 -19.87
N GLY A 141 9.71 -12.51 -20.44
CA GLY A 141 11.08 -12.17 -20.03
C GLY A 141 11.46 -12.50 -18.58
N GLY A 142 10.70 -13.37 -17.90
CA GLY A 142 10.93 -13.75 -16.50
C GLY A 142 10.27 -12.84 -15.46
N ALA A 143 9.61 -11.74 -15.87
CA ALA A 143 8.89 -10.85 -14.96
C ALA A 143 7.74 -11.59 -14.24
N THR A 144 6.98 -12.42 -14.96
CA THR A 144 5.95 -13.35 -14.40
C THR A 144 5.00 -12.69 -13.39
N MET A 145 4.56 -11.46 -13.66
CA MET A 145 3.86 -10.64 -12.66
C MET A 145 2.56 -11.24 -12.15
N ILE A 146 1.81 -12.01 -12.96
CA ILE A 146 0.62 -12.74 -12.48
C ILE A 146 1.03 -13.71 -11.36
N ILE A 147 2.05 -14.52 -11.59
CA ILE A 147 2.53 -15.51 -10.60
C ILE A 147 3.01 -14.79 -9.33
N ARG A 148 3.74 -13.68 -9.47
CA ARG A 148 4.24 -12.91 -8.32
C ARG A 148 3.10 -12.28 -7.51
N THR A 149 2.06 -11.78 -8.17
CA THR A 149 0.86 -11.24 -7.52
C THR A 149 0.04 -12.33 -6.82
N MET A 150 0.06 -13.56 -7.33
CA MET A 150 -0.59 -14.71 -6.68
C MET A 150 0.29 -15.38 -5.61
N SER A 151 1.59 -15.10 -5.60
CA SER A 151 2.57 -15.72 -4.69
C SER A 151 2.44 -15.19 -3.26
N GLY A 152 3.21 -15.80 -2.35
CA GLY A 152 3.21 -15.40 -0.95
C GLY A 152 1.84 -15.61 -0.32
N ALA A 153 1.21 -16.77 -0.54
CA ALA A 153 -0.12 -17.12 -0.03
C ALA A 153 -1.20 -16.06 -0.35
N LEU A 154 -1.20 -15.51 -1.57
CA LEU A 154 -2.17 -14.51 -2.06
C LEU A 154 -2.16 -13.18 -1.27
N HIS A 155 -1.18 -12.94 -0.40
CA HIS A 155 -1.08 -11.70 0.37
C HIS A 155 -0.98 -10.42 -0.46
N PRO A 156 -0.46 -10.40 -1.71
CA PRO A 156 -0.51 -9.19 -2.52
C PRO A 156 -1.93 -8.65 -2.75
N PHE A 157 -2.94 -9.53 -2.85
CA PHE A 157 -4.34 -9.10 -2.97
C PHE A 157 -4.86 -8.39 -1.72
N ILE A 158 -4.31 -8.69 -0.54
CA ILE A 158 -4.62 -7.94 0.68
C ILE A 158 -4.05 -6.54 0.56
N GLN A 159 -2.82 -6.37 0.05
CA GLN A 159 -2.24 -5.03 -0.13
C GLN A 159 -2.97 -4.23 -1.20
N ILE A 160 -3.27 -4.83 -2.36
CA ILE A 160 -4.04 -4.19 -3.44
C ILE A 160 -5.44 -3.86 -2.93
N GLY A 161 -6.19 -4.84 -2.43
CA GLY A 161 -7.57 -4.63 -1.98
C GLY A 161 -7.68 -3.66 -0.81
N VAL A 162 -6.86 -3.81 0.24
CA VAL A 162 -7.01 -3.00 1.46
C VAL A 162 -6.44 -1.58 1.29
N ARG A 163 -5.36 -1.41 0.52
CA ARG A 163 -4.84 -0.06 0.24
C ARG A 163 -5.64 0.63 -0.87
N ASP A 164 -6.10 -0.05 -1.92
CA ASP A 164 -6.82 0.60 -3.02
C ASP A 164 -8.31 0.85 -2.74
N ILE A 165 -9.00 0.01 -1.96
CA ILE A 165 -10.41 0.26 -1.55
C ILE A 165 -10.52 1.55 -0.70
N VAL A 166 -9.43 1.96 -0.06
CA VAL A 166 -9.41 3.12 0.84
C VAL A 166 -8.84 4.39 0.19
N VAL A 167 -7.97 4.28 -0.82
CA VAL A 167 -7.09 5.40 -1.23
C VAL A 167 -7.38 5.93 -2.64
N PHE A 168 -8.01 5.17 -3.55
CA PHE A 168 -8.06 5.57 -4.97
C PHE A 168 -9.39 5.41 -5.71
N ARG A 169 -10.54 5.38 -5.03
CA ARG A 169 -11.83 5.57 -5.73
C ARG A 169 -11.99 7.03 -6.15
N ASN A 170 -11.46 7.36 -7.33
CA ASN A 170 -11.87 8.53 -8.09
C ASN A 170 -13.31 8.31 -8.56
N ASN A 171 -14.18 9.30 -8.32
CA ASN A 171 -15.55 9.32 -8.80
C ASN A 171 -15.59 9.36 -10.34
N GLN A 172 -15.63 8.18 -10.95
CA GLN A 172 -16.21 7.91 -12.25
C GLN A 172 -16.79 6.48 -12.15
N ASP A 173 -17.87 6.35 -11.37
CA ASP A 173 -18.91 5.30 -11.44
C ASP A 173 -20.04 5.66 -10.46
#